data_AF-A0A0D3V7J3-F1
#
_entry.id   AF-A0A0D3V7J3-F1
#
_cell.length_a   1.000
_cell.length_b   1.000
_cell.length_c   1.000
_cell.angle_alpha   90.00
_cell.angle_beta   90.00
_cell.angle_gamma   90.00
#
_symmetry.space_group_name_H-M   'P 1'
#
loop_
_entity.id
_entity.type
_entity.pdbx_description
1 polymer ?
#
loop_
_entity_poly.entity_id
_entity_poly.type
_entity_poly.pdbx_seq_one_letter_code
_entity_poly.pdbx_strand_id
1 'polypeptide(L)'
;MNLADMLTFADIGQLTTIASHYHCECKHNSKHELIQSILVTLNRNDFIGQQIKSLSVDDLRFLNAILFESRSYFNVEELIAIIRQTSFTVAEGNNLKEHPKAASPREVIARFKKSGWIFNGMTPSTKYLFQVPRDLKERFRKELASYLRSTITVVGEPSFYREEQGLLAEDLLFLLRYVHEQSVELNLESTMYRKYQQQLMESFHIAEPLLSKGGWRFGYGRTSHMYPSRLALMYDYALHMGYMDEQGNQLQLTARGMERLEQGKSEAMVQIFRYWLRLYKASIPNITSLVYWIGHCADGWVTLDSLHNALGWLIKPYYYDTPESMMEQRILQMMVHLGLIRRGESEVDGTVFRMTSWGKMVAENCPFLVNDSTL
;
A
#
# COMPACT_ATOMS: atom_id res chain seq x y z
N MET A 1 -8.22 7.00 21.64
CA MET A 1 -8.93 6.27 22.71
C MET A 1 -8.57 4.82 22.59
N ASN A 2 -8.28 4.21 23.73
CA ASN A 2 -7.93 2.80 23.84
C ASN A 2 -9.19 1.97 24.10
N LEU A 3 -9.07 0.65 24.02
CA LEU A 3 -10.19 -0.27 24.21
C LEU A 3 -10.84 -0.11 25.58
N ALA A 4 -10.04 0.05 26.64
CA ALA A 4 -10.53 0.25 28.00
C ALA A 4 -11.42 1.51 28.12
N ASP A 5 -11.05 2.60 27.44
CA ASP A 5 -11.87 3.80 27.40
C ASP A 5 -13.20 3.50 26.72
N MET A 6 -13.18 2.90 25.53
CA MET A 6 -14.39 2.58 24.76
C MET A 6 -15.38 1.71 25.53
N LEU A 7 -14.87 0.68 26.22
CA LEU A 7 -15.71 -0.22 27.03
C LEU A 7 -16.35 0.50 28.22
N THR A 8 -15.68 1.51 28.77
CA THR A 8 -16.22 2.31 29.89
C THR A 8 -17.45 3.12 29.48
N PHE A 9 -17.49 3.62 28.23
CA PHE A 9 -18.61 4.40 27.72
C PHE A 9 -19.67 3.57 26.99
N ALA A 10 -19.34 2.34 26.56
CA ALA A 10 -20.30 1.43 25.96
C ALA A 10 -21.48 1.14 26.90
N ASP A 11 -22.67 1.00 26.33
CA ASP A 11 -23.87 0.59 27.08
C ASP A 11 -23.79 -0.88 27.48
N ILE A 12 -24.57 -1.27 28.50
CA ILE A 12 -24.54 -2.64 29.02
C ILE A 12 -24.95 -3.67 27.97
N GLY A 13 -25.84 -3.33 27.03
CA GLY A 13 -26.27 -4.23 25.97
C GLY A 13 -25.15 -4.51 24.97
N GLN A 14 -24.37 -3.49 24.59
CA GLN A 14 -23.17 -3.67 23.77
C GLN A 14 -22.13 -4.55 24.50
N LEU A 15 -21.89 -4.29 25.79
CA LEU A 15 -20.94 -5.08 26.58
C LEU A 15 -21.39 -6.54 26.71
N THR A 16 -22.65 -6.80 27.02
CA THR A 16 -23.21 -8.16 27.07
C THR A 16 -23.08 -8.85 25.72
N THR A 17 -23.32 -8.14 24.61
CA THR A 17 -23.17 -8.70 23.26
C THR A 17 -21.73 -9.15 22.98
N ILE A 18 -20.74 -8.34 23.35
CA ILE A 18 -19.31 -8.66 23.18
C ILE A 18 -18.92 -9.83 24.09
N ALA A 19 -19.30 -9.78 25.37
CA ALA A 19 -19.02 -10.84 26.34
C ALA A 19 -19.63 -12.18 25.91
N SER A 20 -20.88 -12.19 25.43
CA SER A 20 -21.54 -13.39 24.91
C SER A 20 -20.87 -13.90 23.63
N HIS A 21 -20.41 -13.01 22.74
CA HIS A 21 -19.69 -13.43 21.54
C HIS A 21 -18.39 -14.19 21.87
N TYR A 22 -17.70 -13.75 22.92
CA TYR A 22 -16.46 -14.37 23.38
C TYR A 22 -16.64 -15.43 24.47
N HIS A 23 -17.88 -15.77 24.83
CA HIS A 23 -18.20 -16.71 25.91
C HIS A 23 -17.47 -16.37 27.22
N CYS A 24 -17.42 -15.08 27.55
CA CYS A 24 -16.82 -14.55 28.77
C CYS A 24 -17.58 -15.03 30.02
N GLU A 25 -16.88 -15.66 30.97
CA GLU A 25 -17.44 -15.98 32.28
C GLU A 25 -17.56 -14.71 33.13
N CYS A 26 -18.78 -14.16 33.26
CA CYS A 26 -19.07 -12.95 34.03
C CYS A 26 -20.56 -12.81 34.35
N LYS A 27 -20.94 -12.01 35.37
CA LYS A 27 -22.35 -11.67 35.57
C LYS A 27 -22.79 -10.61 34.56
N HIS A 28 -23.75 -10.97 33.72
CA HIS A 28 -24.28 -10.09 32.66
C HIS A 28 -24.95 -8.79 33.14
N ASN A 29 -25.24 -8.67 34.45
CA ASN A 29 -25.86 -7.47 35.02
C ASN A 29 -24.85 -6.48 35.62
N SER A 30 -23.56 -6.85 35.71
CA SER A 30 -22.52 -5.98 36.25
C SER A 30 -21.66 -5.42 35.13
N LYS A 31 -21.81 -4.12 34.85
CA LYS A 31 -21.00 -3.42 33.84
C LYS A 31 -19.50 -3.55 34.14
N HIS A 32 -19.10 -3.47 35.40
CA HIS A 32 -17.70 -3.62 35.78
C HIS A 32 -17.17 -5.04 35.51
N GLU A 33 -17.91 -6.09 35.88
CA GLU A 33 -17.50 -7.48 35.61
C GLU A 33 -17.44 -7.76 34.10
N LEU A 34 -18.38 -7.22 33.30
CA LEU A 34 -18.36 -7.33 31.84
C LEU A 34 -17.11 -6.70 31.23
N ILE A 35 -16.79 -5.44 31.61
CA ILE A 35 -15.60 -4.74 31.10
C ILE A 35 -14.34 -5.52 31.45
N GLN A 36 -14.20 -5.97 32.70
CA GLN A 36 -13.03 -6.74 33.15
C GLN A 36 -12.89 -8.05 32.37
N SER A 37 -13.97 -8.83 32.22
CA SER A 37 -13.93 -10.10 31.50
C SER A 37 -13.59 -9.92 30.02
N ILE A 38 -14.16 -8.90 29.36
CA ILE A 38 -13.83 -8.57 27.96
C ILE A 38 -12.36 -8.16 27.82
N LEU A 39 -11.86 -7.28 28.70
CA LEU A 39 -10.47 -6.84 28.68
C LEU A 39 -9.51 -8.00 28.90
N VAL A 40 -9.79 -8.86 29.88
CA VAL A 40 -8.98 -10.07 30.15
C VAL A 40 -8.94 -10.97 28.92
N THR A 41 -10.10 -11.29 28.33
CA THR A 41 -10.17 -12.17 27.15
C THR A 41 -9.46 -11.56 25.95
N LEU A 42 -9.74 -10.30 25.61
CA LEU A 42 -9.11 -9.64 24.47
C LEU A 42 -7.61 -9.43 24.68
N ASN A 43 -7.13 -9.26 25.91
CA ASN A 43 -5.69 -9.11 26.21
C ASN A 43 -4.94 -10.43 26.37
N ARG A 44 -5.61 -11.59 26.31
CA ARG A 44 -4.90 -12.88 26.28
C ARG A 44 -3.93 -12.93 25.10
N ASN A 45 -2.73 -13.42 25.37
CA ASN A 45 -1.75 -13.71 24.32
C ASN A 45 -2.39 -14.69 23.31
N ASP A 46 -2.11 -14.50 22.04
CA ASP A 46 -2.59 -15.30 20.90
C ASP A 46 -4.09 -15.23 20.59
N PHE A 47 -4.95 -14.68 21.46
CA PHE A 47 -6.39 -14.62 21.21
C PHE A 47 -6.72 -13.86 19.91
N ILE A 48 -6.14 -12.67 19.75
CA ILE A 48 -6.31 -11.88 18.53
C ILE A 48 -5.76 -12.62 17.30
N GLY A 49 -4.63 -13.31 17.43
CA GLY A 49 -4.06 -14.13 16.36
C GLY A 49 -4.99 -15.27 15.93
N GLN A 50 -5.65 -15.94 16.87
CA GLN A 50 -6.69 -16.94 16.58
C GLN A 50 -7.89 -16.34 15.87
N GLN A 51 -8.34 -15.15 16.31
CA GLN A 51 -9.43 -14.44 15.65
C GLN A 51 -9.06 -14.12 14.19
N ILE A 52 -7.87 -13.57 13.92
CA ILE A 52 -7.38 -13.27 12.57
C ILE A 52 -7.42 -14.52 11.67
N LYS A 53 -6.93 -15.67 12.18
CA LYS A 53 -6.92 -16.94 11.41
C LYS A 53 -8.32 -17.47 11.10
N SER A 54 -9.33 -17.08 11.88
CA SER A 54 -10.72 -17.49 11.68
C SER A 54 -11.51 -16.56 10.74
N LEU A 55 -10.97 -15.39 10.39
CA LEU A 55 -11.64 -14.44 9.51
C LEU A 55 -11.69 -14.95 8.08
N SER A 56 -12.78 -14.61 7.39
CA SER A 56 -12.85 -14.76 5.94
C SER A 56 -11.86 -13.80 5.28
N VAL A 57 -11.46 -14.10 4.03
CA VAL A 57 -10.56 -13.23 3.26
C VAL A 57 -11.14 -11.82 3.10
N ASP A 58 -12.44 -11.69 2.86
CA ASP A 58 -13.10 -10.38 2.75
C ASP A 58 -13.08 -9.61 4.08
N ASP A 59 -13.26 -10.29 5.21
CA ASP A 59 -13.12 -9.67 6.54
C ASP A 59 -11.67 -9.26 6.83
N LEU A 60 -10.67 -10.03 6.38
CA LEU A 60 -9.26 -9.67 6.48
C LEU A 60 -8.93 -8.43 5.62
N ARG A 61 -9.51 -8.31 4.43
CA ARG A 61 -9.32 -7.13 3.56
C ARG A 61 -9.95 -5.89 4.18
N PHE A 62 -11.16 -6.04 4.72
CA PHE A 62 -11.84 -4.97 5.44
C PHE A 62 -11.03 -4.54 6.68
N LEU A 63 -10.57 -5.52 7.48
CA LEU A 63 -9.68 -5.29 8.62
C LEU A 63 -8.43 -4.51 8.17
N ASN A 64 -7.75 -4.97 7.12
CA ASN A 64 -6.59 -4.25 6.58
C ASN A 64 -6.92 -2.79 6.26
N ALA A 65 -8.00 -2.51 5.53
CA ALA A 65 -8.37 -1.14 5.19
C ALA A 65 -8.58 -0.25 6.42
N ILE A 66 -9.30 -0.73 7.45
CA ILE A 66 -9.53 0.06 8.67
C ILE A 66 -8.26 0.23 9.53
N LEU A 67 -7.31 -0.71 9.46
CA LEU A 67 -6.03 -0.61 10.16
C LEU A 67 -5.15 0.49 9.56
N PHE A 68 -5.23 0.76 8.26
CA PHE A 68 -4.41 1.78 7.59
C PHE A 68 -5.13 3.11 7.37
N GLU A 69 -6.39 3.22 7.78
CA GLU A 69 -7.11 4.49 7.73
C GLU A 69 -6.61 5.45 8.83
N SER A 70 -6.33 6.68 8.38
CA SER A 70 -5.87 7.81 9.19
C SER A 70 -6.99 8.43 10.02
N ARG A 71 -8.22 8.42 9.49
CA ARG A 71 -9.40 8.93 10.16
C ARG A 71 -9.73 8.08 11.38
N SER A 72 -10.06 8.76 12.47
CA SER A 72 -10.45 8.13 13.73
C SER A 72 -11.95 7.82 13.81
N TYR A 73 -12.76 8.42 12.93
CA TYR A 73 -14.21 8.27 12.93
C TYR A 73 -14.72 7.94 11.53
N PHE A 74 -15.77 7.14 11.47
CA PHE A 74 -16.44 6.73 10.24
C PHE A 74 -17.94 6.86 10.38
N ASN A 75 -18.67 7.31 9.38
CA ASN A 75 -20.11 7.09 9.33
C ASN A 75 -20.44 5.71 8.71
N VAL A 76 -21.72 5.31 8.75
CA VAL A 76 -22.17 4.01 8.20
C VAL A 76 -21.84 3.88 6.71
N GLU A 77 -22.09 4.93 5.92
CA GLU A 77 -21.89 4.90 4.47
C GLU A 77 -20.41 4.80 4.09
N GLU A 78 -19.53 5.42 4.88
CA GLU A 78 -18.07 5.26 4.73
C GLU A 78 -17.63 3.82 4.99
N LEU A 79 -18.12 3.18 6.07
CA LEU A 79 -17.81 1.77 6.31
C LEU A 79 -18.36 0.88 5.20
N ILE A 80 -19.59 1.12 4.72
CA ILE A 80 -20.18 0.39 3.60
C ILE A 80 -19.33 0.57 2.33
N ALA A 81 -18.87 1.79 2.05
CA ALA A 81 -18.02 2.07 0.91
C ALA A 81 -16.68 1.33 1.01
N ILE A 82 -16.03 1.34 2.17
CA ILE A 82 -14.78 0.60 2.40
C ILE A 82 -15.01 -0.91 2.18
N ILE A 83 -16.05 -1.49 2.80
CA ILE A 83 -16.38 -2.92 2.65
C ILE A 83 -16.59 -3.29 1.17
N ARG A 84 -17.34 -2.47 0.42
CA ARG A 84 -17.57 -2.68 -1.01
C ARG A 84 -16.31 -2.56 -1.85
N GLN A 85 -15.42 -1.63 -1.50
CA GLN A 85 -14.13 -1.46 -2.19
C GLN A 85 -13.19 -2.64 -1.92
N THR A 86 -13.20 -3.17 -0.70
CA THR A 86 -12.33 -4.29 -0.28
C THR A 86 -12.89 -5.67 -0.64
N SER A 87 -14.19 -5.80 -0.88
CA SER A 87 -14.77 -7.08 -1.30
C SER A 87 -14.58 -7.27 -2.80
N PHE A 88 -13.80 -8.28 -3.18
CA PHE A 88 -13.47 -8.52 -4.59
C PHE A 88 -14.63 -9.23 -5.31
N THR A 89 -15.53 -9.88 -4.56
CA THR A 89 -16.70 -10.61 -5.08
C THR A 89 -17.75 -9.70 -5.72
N VAL A 90 -17.78 -8.41 -5.37
CA VAL A 90 -18.77 -7.44 -5.90
C VAL A 90 -18.35 -6.88 -7.28
N ALA A 91 -17.07 -7.05 -7.67
CA ALA A 91 -16.53 -6.48 -8.90
C ALA A 91 -16.62 -7.42 -10.12
N GLU A 92 -16.76 -8.73 -9.89
CA GLU A 92 -16.95 -9.72 -10.95
C GLU A 92 -18.45 -9.88 -11.26
N GLY A 93 -19.02 -8.87 -11.91
CA GLY A 93 -20.32 -9.03 -12.54
C GLY A 93 -20.30 -10.18 -13.54
N ASN A 94 -21.20 -11.15 -13.33
CA ASN A 94 -21.85 -11.99 -14.34
C ASN A 94 -21.45 -13.45 -14.65
N ASN A 95 -20.54 -14.18 -13.98
CA ASN A 95 -20.31 -15.57 -14.45
C ASN A 95 -19.96 -16.70 -13.44
N LEU A 96 -20.27 -16.59 -12.14
CA LEU A 96 -20.17 -17.76 -11.25
C LEU A 96 -21.39 -17.87 -10.33
N LYS A 97 -22.32 -18.76 -10.70
CA LYS A 97 -23.58 -19.06 -9.98
C LYS A 97 -23.40 -19.81 -8.65
N GLU A 98 -22.19 -19.93 -8.12
CA GLU A 98 -21.90 -20.79 -6.96
C GLU A 98 -21.02 -20.14 -5.88
N HIS A 99 -20.98 -18.81 -5.78
CA HIS A 99 -20.40 -18.19 -4.58
C HIS A 99 -21.44 -18.11 -3.45
N PRO A 100 -21.09 -18.53 -2.22
CA PRO A 100 -21.97 -18.34 -1.06
C PRO A 100 -22.32 -16.85 -0.99
N LYS A 101 -23.62 -16.55 -0.77
CA LYS A 101 -24.12 -15.17 -0.70
C LYS A 101 -23.18 -14.32 0.16
N ALA A 102 -22.48 -13.38 -0.48
CA ALA A 102 -21.60 -12.46 0.23
C ALA A 102 -22.42 -11.76 1.31
N ALA A 103 -21.91 -11.74 2.54
CA ALA A 103 -22.59 -11.10 3.66
C ALA A 103 -22.88 -9.64 3.32
N SER A 104 -24.07 -9.15 3.67
CA SER A 104 -24.38 -7.75 3.39
C SER A 104 -23.40 -6.83 4.13
N PRO A 105 -23.01 -5.66 3.58
CA PRO A 105 -22.08 -4.77 4.27
C PRO A 105 -22.51 -4.40 5.69
N ARG A 106 -23.83 -4.33 5.94
CA ARG A 106 -24.39 -4.09 7.28
C ARG A 106 -24.17 -5.27 8.23
N GLU A 107 -24.20 -6.52 7.75
CA GLU A 107 -23.85 -7.70 8.54
C GLU A 107 -22.36 -7.72 8.90
N VAL A 108 -21.48 -7.30 7.99
CA VAL A 108 -20.04 -7.16 8.27
C VAL A 108 -19.82 -6.15 9.41
N ILE A 109 -20.44 -4.97 9.31
CA ILE A 109 -20.37 -3.95 10.37
C ILE A 109 -20.92 -4.51 11.69
N ALA A 110 -22.08 -5.17 11.67
CA ALA A 110 -22.68 -5.77 12.86
C ALA A 110 -21.78 -6.83 13.51
N ARG A 111 -21.09 -7.65 12.70
CA ARG A 111 -20.13 -8.66 13.18
C ARG A 111 -18.92 -8.00 13.86
N PHE A 112 -18.33 -6.97 13.25
CA PHE A 112 -17.21 -6.23 13.83
C PHE A 112 -17.60 -5.42 15.08
N LYS A 113 -18.87 -4.99 15.19
CA LYS A 113 -19.41 -4.43 16.43
C LYS A 113 -19.60 -5.48 17.51
N LYS A 114 -20.17 -6.64 17.14
CA LYS A 114 -20.39 -7.77 18.05
C LYS A 114 -19.08 -8.33 18.60
N SER A 115 -18.00 -8.30 17.82
CA SER A 115 -16.65 -8.64 18.28
C SER A 115 -15.99 -7.55 19.12
N GLY A 116 -16.61 -6.37 19.27
CA GLY A 116 -16.00 -5.27 20.03
C GLY A 116 -14.73 -4.72 19.37
N TRP A 117 -14.66 -4.76 18.03
CA TRP A 117 -13.55 -4.14 17.28
C TRP A 117 -13.92 -2.76 16.76
N ILE A 118 -15.22 -2.52 16.56
CA ILE A 118 -15.79 -1.23 16.19
C ILE A 118 -16.81 -0.80 17.24
N PHE A 119 -16.71 0.44 17.69
CA PHE A 119 -17.61 1.07 18.67
C PHE A 119 -18.30 2.27 18.07
N ASN A 120 -19.47 2.64 18.60
CA ASN A 120 -20.06 3.93 18.29
C ASN A 120 -19.31 5.04 19.06
N GLY A 121 -19.31 6.25 18.51
CA GLY A 121 -18.86 7.43 19.24
C GLY A 121 -19.75 7.73 20.44
N MET A 122 -19.22 8.53 21.36
CA MET A 122 -19.76 8.63 22.73
C MET A 122 -20.37 10.00 23.02
N THR A 123 -19.98 11.03 22.26
CA THR A 123 -20.54 12.37 22.39
C THR A 123 -21.85 12.48 21.60
N PRO A 124 -22.76 13.40 21.95
CA PRO A 124 -23.97 13.64 21.15
C PRO A 124 -23.68 13.92 19.67
N SER A 125 -22.54 14.54 19.37
CA SER A 125 -22.06 14.83 18.01
C SER A 125 -21.44 13.62 17.30
N THR A 126 -20.97 12.60 18.03
CA THR A 126 -20.28 11.42 17.46
C THR A 126 -21.05 10.11 17.62
N LYS A 127 -22.23 10.12 18.26
CA LYS A 127 -23.03 8.91 18.57
C LYS A 127 -23.41 8.03 17.37
N TYR A 128 -23.41 8.62 16.16
CA TYR A 128 -23.68 7.92 14.90
C TYR A 128 -22.42 7.58 14.10
N LEU A 129 -21.26 7.98 14.61
CA LEU A 129 -19.97 7.64 14.04
C LEU A 129 -19.43 6.37 14.69
N PHE A 130 -18.55 5.68 13.98
CA PHE A 130 -17.86 4.48 14.41
C PHE A 130 -16.39 4.78 14.62
N GLN A 131 -15.78 4.06 15.55
CA GLN A 131 -14.37 4.17 15.86
C GLN A 131 -13.78 2.80 16.21
N VAL A 132 -12.52 2.59 15.81
CA VAL A 132 -11.71 1.43 16.20
C VAL A 132 -10.74 1.88 17.30
N PRO A 133 -10.62 1.15 18.42
CA PRO A 133 -9.66 1.48 19.47
C PRO A 133 -8.21 1.46 18.96
N ARG A 134 -7.38 2.42 19.39
CA ARG A 134 -6.01 2.62 18.86
C ARG A 134 -5.08 1.47 19.21
N ASP A 135 -5.04 1.12 20.49
CA ASP A 135 -4.33 -0.06 21.03
C ASP A 135 -4.76 -1.35 20.33
N LEU A 136 -6.05 -1.50 20.02
CA LEU A 136 -6.55 -2.65 19.29
C LEU A 136 -6.06 -2.66 17.82
N LYS A 137 -6.04 -1.51 17.13
CA LYS A 137 -5.42 -1.41 15.79
C LYS A 137 -3.96 -1.86 15.81
N GLU A 138 -3.18 -1.38 16.77
CA GLU A 138 -1.76 -1.73 16.90
C GLU A 138 -1.56 -3.23 17.15
N ARG A 139 -2.38 -3.81 18.04
CA ARG A 139 -2.35 -5.26 18.30
C ARG A 139 -2.72 -6.07 17.06
N PHE A 140 -3.78 -5.69 16.34
CA PHE A 140 -4.12 -6.35 15.07
C PHE A 140 -2.98 -6.26 14.06
N ARG A 141 -2.32 -5.10 13.93
CA ARG A 141 -1.18 -4.97 13.01
C ARG A 141 -0.03 -5.91 13.39
N LYS A 142 0.29 -5.99 14.68
CA LYS A 142 1.34 -6.88 15.20
C LYS A 142 1.02 -8.36 14.93
N GLU A 143 -0.18 -8.80 15.26
CA GLU A 143 -0.60 -10.20 15.07
C GLU A 143 -0.69 -10.56 13.58
N LEU A 144 -1.22 -9.66 12.74
CA LEU A 144 -1.27 -9.86 11.30
C LEU A 144 0.15 -9.89 10.68
N ALA A 145 1.08 -9.03 11.13
CA ALA A 145 2.49 -9.11 10.73
C ALA A 145 3.13 -10.46 11.11
N SER A 146 2.80 -11.00 12.28
CA SER A 146 3.29 -12.30 12.72
C SER A 146 2.70 -13.44 11.88
N TYR A 147 1.40 -13.38 11.59
CA TYR A 147 0.72 -14.33 10.72
C TYR A 147 1.33 -14.33 9.31
N LEU A 148 1.47 -13.16 8.69
CA LEU A 148 2.06 -13.02 7.35
C LEU A 148 3.50 -13.54 7.31
N ARG A 149 4.34 -13.18 8.30
CA ARG A 149 5.72 -13.70 8.38
C ARG A 149 5.77 -15.22 8.52
N SER A 150 4.80 -15.83 9.20
CA SER A 150 4.78 -17.30 9.36
C SER A 150 4.54 -18.07 8.06
N THR A 151 4.08 -17.39 7.00
CA THR A 151 3.87 -17.98 5.67
C THR A 151 5.01 -17.64 4.69
N ILE A 152 6.04 -16.91 5.13
CA ILE A 152 7.15 -16.48 4.29
C ILE A 152 8.27 -17.54 4.29
N THR A 153 8.82 -17.81 3.11
CA THR A 153 10.00 -18.63 2.94
C THR A 153 11.23 -17.74 2.98
N VAL A 154 11.98 -17.81 4.09
CA VAL A 154 13.25 -17.11 4.25
C VAL A 154 14.37 -17.97 3.68
N VAL A 155 15.23 -17.36 2.87
CA VAL A 155 16.33 -18.02 2.17
C VAL A 155 17.66 -17.35 2.49
N GLY A 156 18.75 -17.98 2.07
CA GLY A 156 20.11 -17.43 2.19
C GLY A 156 20.31 -16.20 1.31
N GLU A 157 21.42 -15.50 1.54
CA GLU A 157 21.82 -14.38 0.67
C GLU A 157 22.19 -14.90 -0.73
N PRO A 158 21.60 -14.34 -1.81
CA PRO A 158 21.94 -14.72 -3.17
C PRO A 158 23.36 -14.25 -3.53
N SER A 159 24.00 -14.94 -4.48
CA SER A 159 25.36 -14.60 -4.94
C SER A 159 25.46 -13.21 -5.57
N PHE A 160 24.39 -12.79 -6.25
CA PHE A 160 24.29 -11.48 -6.86
C PHE A 160 22.93 -10.87 -6.54
N TYR A 161 22.92 -9.58 -6.21
CA TYR A 161 21.72 -8.81 -6.05
C TYR A 161 21.88 -7.38 -6.56
N ARG A 162 20.75 -6.78 -6.91
CA ARG A 162 20.57 -5.42 -7.38
C ARG A 162 20.01 -4.55 -6.26
N GLU A 163 20.62 -3.39 -6.08
CA GLU A 163 20.21 -2.35 -5.14
C GLU A 163 20.28 -1.00 -5.84
N GLU A 164 19.19 -0.22 -5.79
CA GLU A 164 19.08 1.06 -6.52
C GLU A 164 18.91 2.26 -5.59
N GLN A 165 19.35 2.14 -4.33
CA GLN A 165 19.16 3.17 -3.33
C GLN A 165 19.77 4.51 -3.80
N GLY A 166 18.95 5.56 -3.84
CA GLY A 166 19.36 6.91 -4.25
C GLY A 166 19.47 7.15 -5.76
N LEU A 167 19.68 6.10 -6.56
CA LEU A 167 19.95 6.23 -7.99
C LEU A 167 18.83 6.93 -8.77
N LEU A 168 17.57 6.81 -8.33
CA LEU A 168 16.43 7.44 -9.03
C LEU A 168 16.48 8.95 -8.95
N ALA A 169 16.90 9.49 -7.80
CA ALA A 169 17.04 10.93 -7.63
C ALA A 169 18.22 11.49 -8.44
N GLU A 170 19.29 10.70 -8.58
CA GLU A 170 20.45 11.04 -9.41
C GLU A 170 20.10 11.01 -10.91
N ASP A 171 19.41 9.96 -11.36
CA ASP A 171 18.90 9.86 -12.74
C ASP A 171 17.90 10.98 -13.06
N LEU A 172 17.07 11.40 -12.09
CA LEU A 172 16.18 12.55 -12.25
C LEU A 172 16.98 13.85 -12.45
N LEU A 173 18.03 14.08 -11.67
CA LEU A 173 18.89 15.25 -11.85
C LEU A 173 19.59 15.21 -13.21
N PHE A 174 20.04 14.03 -13.64
CA PHE A 174 20.60 13.84 -14.98
C PHE A 174 19.57 14.16 -16.07
N LEU A 175 18.33 13.68 -15.94
CA LEU A 175 17.25 13.99 -16.88
C LEU A 175 17.04 15.50 -17.02
N LEU A 176 16.99 16.24 -15.91
CA LEU A 176 16.85 17.70 -15.94
C LEU A 176 18.03 18.37 -16.67
N ARG A 177 19.26 17.94 -16.37
CA ARG A 177 20.46 18.44 -17.07
C ARG A 177 20.42 18.14 -18.55
N TYR A 178 20.04 16.92 -18.93
CA TYR A 178 19.92 16.50 -20.31
C TYR A 178 18.91 17.36 -21.08
N VAL A 179 17.75 17.64 -20.49
CA VAL A 179 16.72 18.51 -21.09
C VAL A 179 17.17 19.97 -21.19
N HIS A 180 18.04 20.43 -20.28
CA HIS A 180 18.62 21.77 -20.37
C HIS A 180 19.64 21.88 -21.51
N GLU A 181 20.51 20.90 -21.64
CA GLU A 181 21.64 20.92 -22.58
C GLU A 181 21.23 20.51 -24.01
N GLN A 182 20.20 19.67 -24.13
CA GLN A 182 19.71 19.16 -25.41
C GLN A 182 18.35 19.77 -25.75
N SER A 183 18.18 20.20 -27.00
CA SER A 183 16.86 20.57 -27.51
C SER A 183 16.01 19.32 -27.75
N VAL A 184 15.37 18.82 -26.70
CA VAL A 184 14.55 17.59 -26.75
C VAL A 184 13.23 17.85 -27.45
N GLU A 185 13.13 17.36 -28.68
CA GLU A 185 11.89 17.41 -29.47
C GLU A 185 10.92 16.29 -29.07
N LEU A 186 9.65 16.65 -29.02
CA LEU A 186 8.52 15.76 -28.78
C LEU A 186 7.78 15.50 -30.10
N ASN A 187 7.24 14.30 -30.24
CA ASN A 187 6.32 13.98 -31.32
C ASN A 187 4.91 14.56 -31.06
N LEU A 188 3.97 14.35 -31.98
CA LEU A 188 2.59 14.84 -31.86
C LEU A 188 1.83 14.29 -30.64
N GLU A 189 2.29 13.19 -30.06
CA GLU A 189 1.73 12.57 -28.86
C GLU A 189 2.47 13.04 -27.59
N SER A 190 3.31 14.08 -27.68
CA SER A 190 4.16 14.57 -26.57
C SER A 190 5.17 13.53 -26.05
N THR A 191 5.60 12.59 -26.90
CA THR A 191 6.63 11.59 -26.58
C THR A 191 8.00 12.01 -27.11
N MET A 192 9.05 11.87 -26.31
CA MET A 192 10.43 12.01 -26.79
C MET A 192 10.72 11.01 -27.91
N TYR A 193 11.36 11.47 -28.99
CA TYR A 193 11.82 10.55 -30.04
C TYR A 193 12.76 9.47 -29.49
N ARG A 194 12.74 8.29 -30.13
CA ARG A 194 13.51 7.11 -29.68
C ARG A 194 15.00 7.39 -29.47
N LYS A 195 15.62 8.27 -30.28
CA LYS A 195 17.02 8.68 -30.13
C LYS A 195 17.32 9.28 -28.75
N TYR A 196 16.43 10.15 -28.24
CA TYR A 196 16.60 10.80 -26.95
C TYR A 196 16.38 9.79 -25.81
N GLN A 197 15.39 8.91 -25.95
CA GLN A 197 15.17 7.83 -24.99
C GLN A 197 16.39 6.89 -24.91
N GLN A 198 17.01 6.53 -26.03
CA GLN A 198 18.21 5.68 -26.05
C GLN A 198 19.40 6.36 -25.35
N GLN A 199 19.65 7.63 -25.66
CA GLN A 199 20.74 8.39 -25.02
C GLN A 199 20.54 8.51 -23.50
N LEU A 200 19.30 8.72 -23.05
CA LEU A 200 18.97 8.69 -21.62
C LEU A 200 19.26 7.31 -21.01
N MET A 201 18.81 6.22 -21.64
CA MET A 201 19.04 4.86 -21.11
C MET A 201 20.53 4.49 -21.06
N GLU A 202 21.33 4.97 -22.01
CA GLU A 202 22.79 4.75 -22.03
C GLU A 202 23.52 5.50 -20.90
N SER A 203 22.90 6.56 -20.36
CA SER A 203 23.51 7.44 -19.37
C SER A 203 22.99 7.23 -17.95
N PHE A 204 21.75 6.75 -17.79
CA PHE A 204 21.19 6.44 -16.49
C PHE A 204 21.96 5.32 -15.80
N HIS A 205 21.98 5.36 -14.47
CA HIS A 205 22.53 4.28 -13.66
C HIS A 205 21.80 2.95 -13.91
N ILE A 206 20.50 3.05 -14.23
CA ILE A 206 19.63 1.91 -14.46
C ILE A 206 18.95 2.05 -15.82
N ALA A 207 19.48 1.32 -16.80
CA ALA A 207 18.87 1.20 -18.11
C ALA A 207 17.65 0.27 -18.08
N GLU A 208 16.54 0.71 -18.67
CA GLU A 208 15.38 -0.14 -18.95
C GLU A 208 15.24 -0.37 -20.46
N PRO A 209 14.75 -1.54 -20.89
CA PRO A 209 14.46 -1.78 -22.29
C PRO A 209 13.37 -0.80 -22.77
N LEU A 210 13.67 -0.08 -23.86
CA LEU A 210 12.70 0.82 -24.47
C LEU A 210 11.48 0.07 -24.99
N LEU A 211 10.33 0.73 -24.94
CA LEU A 211 9.09 0.16 -25.44
C LEU A 211 9.19 -0.13 -26.95
N SER A 212 8.67 -1.29 -27.36
CA SER A 212 8.58 -1.69 -28.76
C SER A 212 7.39 -1.00 -29.44
N LYS A 213 7.54 -0.68 -30.73
CA LYS A 213 6.43 -0.12 -31.51
C LYS A 213 5.35 -1.19 -31.70
N GLY A 214 4.10 -0.84 -31.42
CA GLY A 214 2.94 -1.69 -31.69
C GLY A 214 2.54 -2.67 -30.58
N GLY A 215 3.21 -2.65 -29.43
CA GLY A 215 2.75 -3.37 -28.24
C GLY A 215 1.74 -2.55 -27.45
N TRP A 216 0.52 -3.05 -27.27
CA TRP A 216 -0.41 -2.48 -26.29
C TRP A 216 0.21 -2.64 -24.89
N ARG A 217 0.50 -1.52 -24.20
CA ARG A 217 1.05 -1.54 -22.84
C ARG A 217 0.07 -0.91 -21.87
N PHE A 218 -0.23 -1.65 -20.82
CA PHE A 218 -0.93 -1.16 -19.65
C PHE A 218 0.07 -0.84 -18.53
N GLY A 219 -0.17 0.24 -17.80
CA GLY A 219 0.69 0.72 -16.72
C GLY A 219 0.02 1.85 -15.96
N TYR A 220 0.68 2.33 -14.91
CA TYR A 220 0.13 3.40 -14.06
C TYR A 220 0.96 4.66 -14.21
N GLY A 221 0.27 5.79 -14.28
CA GLY A 221 0.87 7.09 -14.57
C GLY A 221 0.46 7.63 -15.93
N ARG A 222 0.80 8.90 -16.16
CA ARG A 222 0.41 9.61 -17.38
C ARG A 222 1.18 9.07 -18.58
N THR A 223 2.49 8.84 -18.40
CA THR A 223 3.40 8.49 -19.49
C THR A 223 3.84 7.02 -19.48
N SER A 224 3.16 6.16 -18.74
CA SER A 224 3.51 4.73 -18.63
C SER A 224 3.39 3.95 -19.96
N HIS A 225 2.55 4.43 -20.87
CA HIS A 225 2.41 3.85 -22.21
C HIS A 225 3.51 4.33 -23.18
N MET A 226 4.25 5.38 -22.81
CA MET A 226 5.26 6.06 -23.64
C MET A 226 6.69 5.70 -23.22
N TYR A 227 6.93 5.50 -21.93
CA TYR A 227 8.27 5.26 -21.37
C TYR A 227 8.30 4.02 -20.46
N PRO A 228 9.46 3.36 -20.30
CA PRO A 228 9.69 2.36 -19.27
C PRO A 228 9.38 2.85 -17.85
N SER A 229 9.18 1.95 -16.89
CA SER A 229 8.52 2.27 -15.62
C SER A 229 9.26 3.31 -14.78
N ARG A 230 10.60 3.22 -14.72
CA ARG A 230 11.45 4.16 -14.00
C ARG A 230 11.48 5.52 -14.69
N LEU A 231 11.66 5.55 -16.01
CA LEU A 231 11.65 6.80 -16.78
C LEU A 231 10.28 7.49 -16.71
N ALA A 232 9.19 6.75 -16.86
CA ALA A 232 7.83 7.29 -16.76
C ALA A 232 7.60 7.94 -15.38
N LEU A 233 8.03 7.29 -14.29
CA LEU A 233 7.91 7.86 -12.95
C LEU A 233 8.72 9.17 -12.81
N MET A 234 9.96 9.21 -13.28
CA MET A 234 10.79 10.42 -13.22
C MET A 234 10.21 11.55 -14.06
N TYR A 235 9.75 11.24 -15.27
CA TYR A 235 9.15 12.19 -16.18
C TYR A 235 7.86 12.80 -15.60
N ASP A 236 6.94 11.94 -15.15
CA ASP A 236 5.68 12.37 -14.54
C ASP A 236 5.94 13.16 -13.24
N TYR A 237 6.93 12.76 -12.44
CA TYR A 237 7.31 13.49 -11.22
C TYR A 237 7.86 14.88 -11.55
N ALA A 238 8.77 14.99 -12.52
CA ALA A 238 9.36 16.25 -12.92
C ALA A 238 8.32 17.24 -13.44
N LEU A 239 7.34 16.77 -14.21
CA LEU A 239 6.21 17.57 -14.65
C LEU A 239 5.30 17.98 -13.49
N HIS A 240 4.97 17.05 -12.58
CA HIS A 240 4.15 17.36 -11.41
C HIS A 240 4.80 18.42 -10.52
N MET A 241 6.13 18.37 -10.34
CA MET A 241 6.85 19.39 -9.58
C MET A 241 7.05 20.70 -10.36
N GLY A 242 6.69 20.71 -11.64
CA GLY A 242 6.89 21.85 -12.52
C GLY A 242 8.37 22.11 -12.79
N TYR A 243 9.22 21.09 -12.81
CA TYR A 243 10.62 21.22 -13.23
C TYR A 243 10.76 21.25 -14.75
N MET A 244 9.89 20.53 -15.45
CA MET A 244 9.83 20.51 -16.91
C MET A 244 8.44 20.95 -17.38
N ASP A 245 8.36 21.39 -18.63
CA ASP A 245 7.11 21.70 -19.31
C ASP A 245 7.18 21.29 -20.79
N GLU A 246 6.02 20.95 -21.34
CA GLU A 246 5.85 20.50 -22.73
C GLU A 246 5.32 21.68 -23.56
N GLN A 247 6.22 22.51 -24.10
CA GLN A 247 5.86 23.71 -24.86
C GLN A 247 5.93 23.45 -26.36
N GLY A 248 4.75 23.34 -26.99
CA GLY A 248 4.64 22.99 -28.40
C GLY A 248 5.18 21.57 -28.65
N ASN A 249 6.23 21.46 -29.45
CA ASN A 249 6.89 20.19 -29.75
C ASN A 249 8.25 20.05 -29.06
N GLN A 250 8.47 20.75 -27.94
CA GLN A 250 9.72 20.69 -27.20
C GLN A 250 9.48 20.49 -25.71
N LEU A 251 10.35 19.70 -25.10
CA LEU A 251 10.46 19.56 -23.66
C LEU A 251 11.52 20.54 -23.17
N GLN A 252 11.16 21.40 -22.22
CA GLN A 252 12.06 22.43 -21.70
C GLN A 252 12.02 22.47 -20.17
N LEU A 253 13.10 22.97 -19.56
CA LEU A 253 13.09 23.27 -18.13
C LEU A 253 12.28 24.55 -17.86
N THR A 254 11.52 24.55 -16.77
CA THR A 254 10.90 25.76 -16.24
C THR A 254 11.92 26.56 -15.42
N ALA A 255 11.55 27.76 -14.97
CA ALA A 255 12.34 28.52 -14.01
C ALA A 255 12.65 27.72 -12.72
N ARG A 256 11.68 26.93 -12.23
CA ARG A 256 11.86 26.07 -11.05
C ARG A 256 12.80 24.90 -11.35
N GLY A 257 12.71 24.32 -12.55
CA GLY A 257 13.63 23.27 -13.00
C GLY A 257 15.07 23.77 -13.11
N MET A 258 15.25 24.98 -13.64
CA MET A 258 16.56 25.64 -13.71
C MET A 258 17.15 25.89 -12.32
N GLU A 259 16.38 26.47 -11.40
CA GLU A 259 16.82 26.67 -10.01
C GLU A 259 17.25 25.34 -9.36
N ARG A 260 16.45 24.28 -9.58
CA ARG A 260 16.75 22.95 -9.07
C ARG A 260 18.04 22.39 -9.63
N LEU A 261 18.28 22.57 -10.93
CA LEU A 261 19.50 22.13 -11.61
C LEU A 261 20.73 22.90 -11.10
N GLU A 262 20.63 24.23 -10.95
CA GLU A 262 21.72 25.10 -10.45
C GLU A 262 22.11 24.79 -9.01
N GLN A 263 21.13 24.45 -8.16
CA GLN A 263 21.41 23.99 -6.80
C GLN A 263 22.22 22.68 -6.77
N GLY A 264 22.16 21.88 -7.84
CA GLY A 264 22.86 20.59 -7.96
C GLY A 264 22.43 19.55 -6.92
N LYS A 265 21.33 19.78 -6.20
CA LYS A 265 20.84 18.89 -5.14
C LYS A 265 19.89 17.86 -5.70
N SER A 266 20.21 16.59 -5.50
CA SER A 266 19.31 15.48 -5.79
C SER A 266 18.01 15.60 -4.99
N GLU A 267 16.93 15.11 -5.60
CA GLU A 267 15.61 15.09 -4.96
C GLU A 267 15.58 14.17 -3.74
N ALA A 268 14.83 14.56 -2.72
CA ALA A 268 14.65 13.69 -1.57
C ALA A 268 13.82 12.46 -1.99
N MET A 269 14.38 11.25 -1.88
CA MET A 269 13.72 10.01 -2.30
C MET A 269 12.33 9.81 -1.69
N VAL A 270 12.08 10.34 -0.47
CA VAL A 270 10.76 10.30 0.18
C VAL A 270 9.69 11.06 -0.62
N GLN A 271 10.05 12.12 -1.34
CA GLN A 271 9.11 12.91 -2.16
C GLN A 271 8.71 12.14 -3.41
N ILE A 272 9.67 11.50 -4.09
CA ILE A 272 9.39 10.65 -5.25
C ILE A 272 8.57 9.43 -4.82
N PHE A 273 8.88 8.83 -3.67
CA PHE A 273 8.10 7.74 -3.08
C PHE A 273 6.65 8.15 -2.80
N ARG A 274 6.43 9.31 -2.15
CA ARG A 274 5.08 9.85 -1.89
C ARG A 274 4.31 10.08 -3.19
N TYR A 275 4.98 10.58 -4.23
CA TYR A 275 4.40 10.76 -5.54
C TYR A 275 4.00 9.43 -6.18
N TRP A 276 4.86 8.41 -6.13
CA TRP A 276 4.54 7.06 -6.61
C TRP A 276 3.30 6.48 -5.92
N LEU A 277 3.22 6.58 -4.59
CA LEU A 277 2.04 6.13 -3.84
C LEU A 277 0.76 6.84 -4.33
N ARG A 278 0.81 8.16 -4.53
CA ARG A 278 -0.32 8.96 -5.03
C ARG A 278 -0.73 8.51 -6.44
N LEU A 279 0.25 8.34 -7.32
CA LEU A 279 0.05 7.95 -8.71
C LEU A 279 -0.60 6.56 -8.82
N TYR A 280 -0.19 5.63 -7.97
CA TYR A 280 -0.63 4.23 -8.03
C TYR A 280 -1.91 3.97 -7.23
N LYS A 281 -2.31 4.88 -6.33
CA LYS A 281 -3.48 4.72 -5.44
C LYS A 281 -4.79 4.47 -6.17
N ALA A 282 -4.97 5.00 -7.38
CA ALA A 282 -6.19 4.75 -8.16
C ALA A 282 -6.31 3.27 -8.58
N SER A 283 -5.21 2.68 -9.04
CA SER A 283 -5.13 1.28 -9.48
C SER A 283 -4.96 0.30 -8.33
N ILE A 284 -4.23 0.70 -7.28
CA ILE A 284 -3.93 -0.09 -6.08
C ILE A 284 -4.31 0.72 -4.83
N PRO A 285 -5.62 0.73 -4.45
CA PRO A 285 -6.10 1.56 -3.33
C PRO A 285 -5.39 1.33 -2.00
N ASN A 286 -4.90 0.11 -1.77
CA ASN A 286 -4.24 -0.33 -0.55
C ASN A 286 -2.70 -0.40 -0.67
N ILE A 287 -2.10 0.28 -1.66
CA ILE A 287 -0.64 0.26 -1.90
C ILE A 287 0.18 0.57 -0.64
N THR A 288 -0.27 1.49 0.21
CA THR A 288 0.43 1.84 1.45
C THR A 288 0.51 0.65 2.42
N SER A 289 -0.59 -0.08 2.58
CA SER A 289 -0.62 -1.29 3.41
C SER A 289 0.25 -2.41 2.82
N LEU A 290 0.28 -2.55 1.49
CA LEU A 290 1.12 -3.54 0.83
C LEU A 290 2.60 -3.26 1.07
N VAL A 291 3.04 -2.00 0.90
CA VAL A 291 4.43 -1.59 1.21
C VAL A 291 4.77 -1.85 2.67
N TYR A 292 3.87 -1.53 3.59
CA TYR A 292 4.04 -1.80 5.02
C TYR A 292 4.21 -3.30 5.29
N TRP A 293 3.34 -4.14 4.73
CA TRP A 293 3.42 -5.60 4.93
C TRP A 293 4.64 -6.23 4.29
N ILE A 294 5.05 -5.79 3.10
CA ILE A 294 6.30 -6.23 2.46
C ILE A 294 7.48 -5.86 3.37
N GLY A 295 7.46 -4.70 4.02
CA GLY A 295 8.45 -4.30 5.03
C GLY A 295 8.58 -5.28 6.20
N HIS A 296 7.45 -5.79 6.70
CA HIS A 296 7.45 -6.79 7.76
C HIS A 296 7.80 -8.20 7.27
N CYS A 297 7.49 -8.55 6.03
CA CYS A 297 7.76 -9.87 5.47
C CYS A 297 9.22 -10.02 5.02
N ALA A 298 9.83 -8.99 4.45
CA ALA A 298 11.14 -9.04 3.79
C ALA A 298 12.30 -8.50 4.66
N ASP A 299 12.32 -8.83 5.95
CA ASP A 299 13.43 -8.46 6.86
C ASP A 299 14.75 -9.15 6.44
N GLY A 300 14.64 -10.44 6.11
CA GLY A 300 15.66 -11.25 5.42
C GLY A 300 15.37 -11.38 3.92
N TRP A 301 16.16 -12.21 3.24
CA TRP A 301 15.89 -12.60 1.85
C TRP A 301 14.72 -13.56 1.80
N VAL A 302 13.73 -13.24 0.96
CA VAL A 302 12.47 -13.98 0.85
C VAL A 302 12.09 -14.21 -0.60
N THR A 303 11.43 -15.32 -0.90
CA THR A 303 11.05 -15.66 -2.28
C THR A 303 9.86 -14.83 -2.77
N LEU A 304 9.83 -14.52 -4.07
CA LEU A 304 8.67 -13.89 -4.73
C LEU A 304 7.38 -14.68 -4.48
N ASP A 305 7.45 -16.00 -4.63
CA ASP A 305 6.30 -16.90 -4.47
C ASP A 305 5.72 -16.83 -3.05
N SER A 306 6.56 -16.79 -2.02
CA SER A 306 6.08 -16.71 -0.63
C SER A 306 5.45 -15.35 -0.32
N LEU A 307 5.98 -14.26 -0.88
CA LEU A 307 5.36 -12.93 -0.80
C LEU A 307 4.00 -12.91 -1.50
N HIS A 308 3.89 -13.51 -2.68
CA HIS A 308 2.63 -13.62 -3.42
C HIS A 308 1.60 -14.44 -2.63
N ASN A 309 1.99 -15.59 -2.09
CA ASN A 309 1.11 -16.41 -1.27
C ASN A 309 0.65 -15.68 0.00
N ALA A 310 1.53 -14.92 0.64
CA ALA A 310 1.22 -14.18 1.86
C ALA A 310 0.31 -12.97 1.63
N LEU A 311 0.48 -12.24 0.51
CA LEU A 311 -0.12 -10.92 0.30
C LEU A 311 -1.04 -10.84 -0.92
N GLY A 312 -1.07 -11.82 -1.80
CA GLY A 312 -1.85 -11.82 -3.03
C GLY A 312 -3.35 -11.64 -2.78
N TRP A 313 -3.85 -12.13 -1.63
CA TRP A 313 -5.24 -11.90 -1.22
C TRP A 313 -5.58 -10.42 -1.03
N LEU A 314 -4.61 -9.52 -0.82
CA LEU A 314 -4.82 -8.07 -0.73
C LEU A 314 -4.85 -7.37 -2.09
N ILE A 315 -4.48 -8.03 -3.19
CA ILE A 315 -4.32 -7.40 -4.49
C ILE A 315 -5.53 -7.71 -5.37
N LYS A 316 -6.29 -6.66 -5.70
CA LYS A 316 -7.41 -6.75 -6.61
C LYS A 316 -6.90 -6.65 -8.05
N PRO A 317 -7.28 -7.56 -8.97
CA PRO A 317 -6.98 -7.39 -10.39
C PRO A 317 -7.47 -6.02 -10.89
N TYR A 318 -6.71 -5.41 -11.81
CA TYR A 318 -7.04 -4.09 -12.33
C TYR A 318 -6.83 -4.05 -13.84
N TYR A 319 -7.95 -3.93 -14.57
CA TYR A 319 -8.01 -4.07 -16.03
C TYR A 319 -7.34 -5.35 -16.52
N TYR A 320 -6.14 -5.25 -17.08
CA TYR A 320 -5.39 -6.36 -17.67
C TYR A 320 -4.32 -6.92 -16.73
N ASP A 321 -4.05 -6.26 -15.61
CA ASP A 321 -3.09 -6.75 -14.64
C ASP A 321 -3.75 -7.79 -13.71
N THR A 322 -3.07 -8.93 -13.54
CA THR A 322 -3.44 -9.96 -12.56
C THR A 322 -2.78 -9.65 -11.21
N PRO A 323 -3.23 -10.24 -10.09
CA PRO A 323 -2.60 -10.02 -8.79
C PRO A 323 -1.09 -10.31 -8.79
N GLU A 324 -0.66 -11.34 -9.53
CA GLU A 324 0.73 -11.73 -9.73
C GLU A 324 1.51 -10.63 -10.46
N SER A 325 1.00 -10.17 -11.61
CA SER A 325 1.70 -9.15 -12.41
C SER A 325 1.74 -7.80 -11.68
N MET A 326 0.72 -7.47 -10.90
CA MET A 326 0.70 -6.28 -10.04
C MET A 326 1.75 -6.38 -8.93
N MET A 327 1.81 -7.52 -8.22
CA MET A 327 2.80 -7.76 -7.18
C MET A 327 4.21 -7.56 -7.73
N GLU A 328 4.55 -8.23 -8.83
CA GLU A 328 5.90 -8.20 -9.36
C GLU A 328 6.24 -6.88 -10.04
N GLN A 329 5.44 -6.45 -11.02
CA GLN A 329 5.80 -5.36 -11.93
C GLN A 329 5.38 -3.97 -11.44
N ARG A 330 4.30 -3.89 -10.64
CA ARG A 330 3.74 -2.60 -10.21
C ARG A 330 4.15 -2.26 -8.78
N ILE A 331 4.36 -3.27 -7.93
CA ILE A 331 4.74 -3.07 -6.54
C ILE A 331 6.23 -3.33 -6.37
N LEU A 332 6.68 -4.58 -6.48
CA LEU A 332 8.06 -4.95 -6.14
C LEU A 332 9.09 -4.29 -7.07
N GLN A 333 8.90 -4.31 -8.39
CA GLN A 333 9.81 -3.65 -9.32
C GLN A 333 9.94 -2.15 -9.03
N MET A 334 8.82 -1.47 -8.75
CA MET A 334 8.85 -0.04 -8.40
C MET A 334 9.52 0.19 -7.05
N MET A 335 9.30 -0.69 -6.08
CA MET A 335 10.00 -0.65 -4.79
C MET A 335 11.51 -0.86 -4.95
N VAL A 336 11.97 -1.67 -5.91
CA VAL A 336 13.40 -1.77 -6.28
C VAL A 336 13.87 -0.45 -6.84
N HIS A 337 13.17 0.12 -7.83
CA HIS A 337 13.56 1.41 -8.44
C HIS A 337 13.62 2.58 -7.46
N LEU A 338 12.72 2.57 -6.48
CA LEU A 338 12.70 3.54 -5.39
C LEU A 338 13.77 3.26 -4.33
N GLY A 339 14.48 2.14 -4.38
CA GLY A 339 15.53 1.77 -3.42
C GLY A 339 15.01 1.21 -2.09
N LEU A 340 13.73 0.84 -2.03
CA LEU A 340 13.10 0.28 -0.82
C LEU A 340 13.54 -1.16 -0.61
N ILE A 341 13.63 -1.95 -1.69
CA ILE A 341 14.01 -3.36 -1.64
C ILE A 341 15.17 -3.65 -2.58
N ARG A 342 15.93 -4.68 -2.24
CA ARG A 342 16.92 -5.33 -3.09
C ARG A 342 16.26 -6.50 -3.79
N ARG A 343 16.68 -6.78 -5.03
CA ARG A 343 16.28 -7.95 -5.81
C ARG A 343 17.50 -8.81 -6.08
N GLY A 344 17.44 -10.09 -5.77
CA GLY A 344 18.46 -11.06 -6.14
C GLY A 344 17.87 -12.24 -6.90
N GLU A 345 18.74 -13.08 -7.43
CA GLU A 345 18.37 -14.35 -8.06
C GLU A 345 19.11 -15.48 -7.32
N SER A 346 18.35 -16.43 -6.78
CA SER A 346 18.82 -17.68 -6.19
C SER A 346 18.74 -18.79 -7.25
N GLU A 347 19.78 -19.62 -7.36
CA GLU A 347 19.77 -20.77 -8.28
C GLU A 347 18.69 -21.80 -7.92
N VAL A 348 18.33 -21.88 -6.63
CA VAL A 348 17.38 -22.87 -6.10
C VAL A 348 15.98 -22.28 -5.95
N ASP A 349 15.89 -21.04 -5.46
CA ASP A 349 14.63 -20.44 -5.02
C ASP A 349 14.06 -19.39 -6.00
N GLY A 350 14.77 -19.14 -7.11
CA GLY A 350 14.39 -18.13 -8.10
C GLY A 350 14.56 -16.70 -7.58
N THR A 351 13.65 -15.81 -7.95
CA THR A 351 13.75 -14.40 -7.60
C THR A 351 13.45 -14.15 -6.12
N VAL A 352 14.37 -13.45 -5.46
CA VAL A 352 14.32 -13.17 -4.03
C VAL A 352 14.41 -11.67 -3.74
N PHE A 353 13.78 -11.22 -2.66
CA PHE A 353 13.74 -9.83 -2.26
C PHE A 353 14.14 -9.64 -0.80
N ARG A 354 14.68 -8.47 -0.48
CA ARG A 354 14.99 -8.05 0.89
C ARG A 354 14.81 -6.55 1.05
N MET A 355 14.20 -6.12 2.15
CA MET A 355 14.02 -4.70 2.46
C MET A 355 15.36 -4.05 2.84
N THR A 356 15.65 -2.87 2.29
CA THR A 356 16.80 -2.05 2.71
C THR A 356 16.51 -1.39 4.06
N SER A 357 17.55 -0.91 4.75
CA SER A 357 17.37 -0.17 6.01
C SER A 357 16.50 1.08 5.83
N TRP A 358 16.69 1.79 4.72
CA TRP A 358 15.86 2.94 4.35
C TRP A 358 14.43 2.52 4.01
N GLY A 359 14.26 1.42 3.27
CA GLY A 359 12.96 0.85 2.94
C GLY A 359 12.12 0.50 4.18
N LYS A 360 12.74 -0.09 5.21
CA LYS A 360 12.05 -0.37 6.49
C LYS A 360 11.55 0.90 7.16
N MET A 361 12.42 1.90 7.30
CA MET A 361 12.07 3.18 7.93
C MET A 361 10.94 3.90 7.19
N VAL A 362 10.94 3.87 5.85
CA VAL A 362 9.86 4.45 5.04
C VAL A 362 8.58 3.63 5.12
N ALA A 363 8.67 2.30 5.06
CA ALA A 363 7.51 1.40 5.11
C ALA A 363 6.74 1.51 6.44
N GLU A 364 7.45 1.61 7.57
CA GLU A 364 6.83 1.80 8.90
C GLU A 364 6.02 3.10 8.98
N ASN A 365 6.51 4.16 8.33
CA ASN A 365 5.86 5.46 8.32
C ASN A 365 4.89 5.65 7.16
N CYS A 366 4.90 4.77 6.15
CA CYS A 366 4.09 4.81 4.93
C CYS A 366 2.60 5.13 5.17
N PRO A 367 1.91 4.56 6.18
CA PRO A 367 0.51 4.87 6.46
C PRO A 367 0.24 6.34 6.78
N PHE A 368 1.25 7.06 7.26
CA PHE A 368 1.16 8.46 7.65
C PHE A 368 1.66 9.41 6.55
N LEU A 369 2.45 8.93 5.59
CA LEU A 369 3.09 9.76 4.55
C LEU A 369 2.15 10.26 3.44
N VAL A 370 0.98 9.63 3.25
CA VAL A 370 0.03 10.00 2.17
C VAL A 370 -0.91 11.15 2.56
N ASN A 371 -1.06 11.43 3.86
CA ASN A 371 -2.01 12.42 4.37
C ASN A 371 -1.40 13.80 4.66
N ASP A 372 -0.09 13.95 4.49
CA ASP A 372 0.53 15.28 4.42
C ASP A 372 0.13 15.92 3.09
N SER A 373 -0.98 16.64 3.10
CA SER A 373 -1.42 17.51 2.01
C SER A 373 -0.54 18.76 1.85
N THR A 374 0.61 18.82 2.53
CA THR A 374 1.59 19.90 2.40
C THR A 374 2.68 19.50 1.41
N LEU A 375 2.41 19.81 0.14
CA LEU A 375 3.40 20.29 -0.82
C LEU A 375 2.80 21.49 -1.54
#